data_AF-A0A0F9NHW4-F1
#
_entry.id   AF-A0A0F9NHW4-F1
#
_cell.length_a   1.000
_cell.length_b   1.000
_cell.length_c   1.000
_cell.angle_alpha   90.00
_cell.angle_beta   90.00
_cell.angle_gamma   90.00
#
_symmetry.space_group_name_H-M   'P 1'
#
loop_
_entity.id
_entity.type
_entity.pdbx_description
1 polymer ?
#
loop_
_entity_poly.entity_id
_entity_poly.type
_entity_poly.pdbx_seq_one_letter_code
_entity_poly.pdbx_strand_id
1 'polypeptide(L)'
;TFTIDDDYEMDYINGGISVLSSGSMVNSTGYLISYELDPKGIDISGLTDLILPISLEWPVNKTPMETVGFWKWGDTLFIVVKAGGGTPPNLVEEDEIRVYYHGEYTAPTDSVAGNFPVYFHEIMIKGVVAYALFMKAREQNLQALTDLDSARTNIAKIDGDAGALTTAAAAANTAFDLAVTDILKVEGSAGEPVDDALTALGLVAAEALLINAALDHVLEELLTAGSQSGDDADEYLNKGDAFLNAINTGGPGVPLEHVQFALAKVQMAQTWVQEALGRAQHVQALVAQANANVAVGQLILNMVQGRVSTGIGFIREVEARIAAQQQYVQMTDRFLLSAERDQELSDRLLIDARERHDDYWNILTDRVQQARPHGRSASFQYQPAFTGRSTFMAQLTGDES
;
A
#
# COMPACT_ATOMS: atom_id res chain seq x y z
N THR A 1 14.75 13.49 84.89
CA THR A 1 14.30 12.83 83.64
C THR A 1 15.54 12.30 82.99
N PHE A 2 15.53 11.04 82.58
CA PHE A 2 16.67 10.37 81.95
C PHE A 2 16.34 10.14 80.48
N THR A 3 17.34 10.21 79.61
CA THR A 3 17.19 10.06 78.16
C THR A 3 17.69 8.68 77.74
N ILE A 4 16.92 7.99 76.89
CA ILE A 4 17.35 6.73 76.28
C ILE A 4 18.61 6.96 75.43
N ASP A 5 19.51 5.97 75.38
CA ASP A 5 20.81 5.98 74.69
C ASP A 5 21.88 6.92 75.29
N ASP A 6 21.48 7.90 76.12
CA ASP A 6 22.42 8.74 76.88
C ASP A 6 22.62 8.21 78.31
N ASP A 7 21.51 7.90 79.00
CA ASP A 7 21.52 7.49 80.41
C ASP A 7 21.32 5.99 80.60
N TYR A 8 20.59 5.34 79.69
CA TYR A 8 20.28 3.92 79.72
C TYR A 8 19.94 3.38 78.31
N GLU A 9 20.17 2.09 78.10
CA GLU A 9 19.65 1.34 76.94
C GLU A 9 18.39 0.57 77.36
N MET A 10 17.40 0.50 76.46
CA MET A 10 16.16 -0.25 76.67
C MET A 10 16.13 -1.48 75.77
N ASP A 11 16.02 -2.66 76.38
CA ASP A 11 15.62 -3.87 75.70
C ASP A 11 14.10 -3.85 75.54
N TYR A 12 13.64 -3.36 74.38
CA TYR A 12 12.22 -3.27 74.03
C TYR A 12 11.51 -4.63 73.97
N ILE A 13 12.25 -5.73 73.82
CA ILE A 13 11.68 -7.07 73.72
C ILE A 13 11.39 -7.62 75.11
N ASN A 14 12.36 -7.53 76.02
CA ASN A 14 12.26 -8.09 77.37
C ASN A 14 11.85 -7.07 78.44
N GLY A 15 11.72 -5.79 78.09
CA GLY A 15 11.46 -4.69 79.02
C GLY A 15 12.63 -4.41 79.96
N GLY A 16 13.84 -4.88 79.62
CA GLY A 16 15.04 -4.69 80.42
C GLY A 16 15.61 -3.28 80.23
N ILE A 17 16.15 -2.70 81.30
CA ILE A 17 16.83 -1.41 81.26
C ILE A 17 18.26 -1.59 81.77
N SER A 18 19.23 -1.26 80.92
CA SER A 18 20.65 -1.32 81.24
C SER A 18 21.18 0.10 81.40
N VAL A 19 21.61 0.44 82.61
CA VAL A 19 22.19 1.77 82.89
C VAL A 19 23.54 1.91 82.19
N LEU A 20 23.72 2.99 81.43
CA LEU A 20 24.97 3.28 80.73
C LEU A 20 25.98 3.88 81.69
N SER A 21 27.24 3.42 81.65
CA SER A 21 28.30 3.96 82.52
C SER A 21 28.67 5.41 82.21
N SER A 22 28.34 5.90 81.00
CA SER A 22 28.49 7.29 80.57
C SER A 22 27.33 8.18 80.99
N GLY A 23 26.23 7.57 81.45
CA GLY A 23 24.97 8.23 81.76
C GLY A 23 24.90 8.85 83.16
N SER A 24 23.84 9.62 83.38
CA SER A 24 23.50 10.22 84.69
C SER A 24 22.74 9.27 85.61
N MET A 25 22.30 8.11 85.11
CA MET A 25 21.71 7.06 85.95
C MET A 25 22.81 6.35 86.74
N VAL A 26 22.58 6.15 88.04
CA VAL A 26 23.54 5.55 88.95
C VAL A 26 23.14 4.10 89.21
N ASN A 27 24.09 3.19 89.05
CA ASN A 27 23.87 1.78 89.32
C ASN A 27 23.41 1.55 90.78
N SER A 28 22.56 0.55 91.00
CA SER A 28 21.99 0.20 92.32
C SER A 28 21.07 1.27 92.96
N THR A 29 20.58 2.24 92.19
CA THR A 29 19.53 3.18 92.62
C THR A 29 18.16 2.69 92.12
N GLY A 30 17.13 2.70 92.99
CA GLY A 30 15.77 2.39 92.58
C GLY A 30 15.14 3.54 91.80
N TYR A 31 14.72 3.28 90.56
CA TYR A 31 14.01 4.25 89.72
C TYR A 31 12.58 3.78 89.45
N LEU A 32 11.62 4.72 89.46
CA LEU A 32 10.28 4.48 88.93
C LEU A 32 10.28 4.90 87.46
N ILE A 33 9.94 3.98 86.58
CA ILE A 33 9.95 4.20 85.13
C ILE A 33 8.56 3.87 84.60
N SER A 34 7.98 4.81 83.86
CA SER A 34 6.73 4.64 83.14
C SER A 34 7.05 4.72 81.65
N TYR A 35 6.63 3.70 80.90
CA TYR A 35 6.76 3.65 79.44
C TYR A 35 5.47 3.10 78.84
N GLU A 36 5.20 3.47 77.60
CA GLU A 36 4.14 2.87 76.80
C GLU A 36 4.74 1.72 76.00
N LEU A 37 4.07 0.58 76.00
CA LEU A 37 4.43 -0.57 75.17
C LEU A 37 3.79 -0.43 73.81
N ASP A 38 4.58 -0.57 72.75
CA ASP A 38 4.05 -0.68 71.39
C ASP A 38 3.12 -1.90 71.27
N PRO A 39 2.02 -1.77 70.52
CA PRO A 39 1.09 -2.87 70.30
C PRO A 39 1.82 -4.03 69.62
N LYS A 40 1.66 -5.24 70.15
CA LYS A 40 2.24 -6.44 69.56
C LYS A 40 1.43 -6.83 68.31
N GLY A 41 2.13 -6.92 67.18
CA GLY A 41 1.61 -7.38 65.91
C GLY A 41 1.94 -8.85 65.66
N ILE A 42 0.98 -9.59 65.11
CA ILE A 42 1.15 -10.95 64.63
C ILE A 42 1.16 -10.89 63.11
N ASP A 43 2.21 -11.43 62.49
CA ASP A 43 2.24 -11.59 61.05
C ASP A 43 1.27 -12.69 60.62
N ILE A 44 0.30 -12.31 59.79
CA ILE A 44 -0.71 -13.19 59.21
C ILE A 44 -0.58 -13.29 57.68
N SER A 45 0.56 -12.89 57.10
CA SER A 45 0.83 -12.97 55.65
C SER A 45 0.73 -14.38 55.07
N GLY A 46 0.93 -15.41 55.90
CA GLY A 46 0.70 -16.81 55.52
C GLY A 46 -0.78 -17.20 55.37
N LEU A 47 -1.71 -16.34 55.82
CA LEU A 47 -3.14 -16.51 55.62
C LEU A 47 -3.54 -15.77 54.34
N THR A 48 -4.22 -16.46 53.41
CA THR A 48 -4.71 -15.83 52.17
C THR A 48 -5.64 -14.66 52.47
N ASP A 49 -5.63 -13.62 51.63
CA ASP A 49 -6.41 -12.36 51.76
C ASP A 49 -7.92 -12.51 52.04
N LEU A 50 -8.48 -13.71 51.87
CA LEU A 50 -9.89 -14.02 52.06
C LEU A 50 -10.26 -14.42 53.49
N ILE A 51 -9.28 -14.58 54.40
CA ILE A 51 -9.55 -14.90 55.80
C ILE A 51 -9.71 -13.60 56.59
N LEU A 52 -10.93 -13.33 57.07
CA LEU A 52 -11.22 -12.22 57.96
C LEU A 52 -11.23 -12.71 59.41
N PRO A 53 -10.26 -12.31 60.25
CA PRO A 53 -10.31 -12.57 61.69
C PRO A 53 -11.57 -11.92 62.30
N ILE A 54 -12.25 -12.65 63.17
CA ILE A 54 -13.47 -12.19 63.87
C ILE A 54 -13.18 -11.97 65.35
N SER A 55 -12.42 -12.88 65.94
CA SER A 55 -12.10 -12.88 67.36
C SER A 55 -10.71 -13.45 67.56
N LEU A 56 -10.01 -12.92 68.55
CA LEU A 56 -8.72 -13.40 68.99
C LEU A 56 -8.86 -13.83 70.46
N GLU A 57 -8.47 -15.07 70.75
CA GLU A 57 -8.43 -15.60 72.13
C GLU A 57 -6.98 -15.60 72.62
N TRP A 58 -6.79 -14.97 73.78
CA TRP A 58 -5.55 -15.01 74.53
C TRP A 58 -5.82 -14.71 76.02
N PRO A 59 -5.17 -15.40 76.97
CA PRO A 59 -4.29 -16.56 76.76
C PRO A 59 -5.10 -17.81 76.41
N VAL A 60 -4.59 -18.61 75.48
CA VAL A 60 -5.23 -19.85 75.06
C VAL A 60 -5.19 -20.88 76.19
N ASN A 61 -6.25 -21.68 76.33
CA ASN A 61 -6.39 -22.75 77.34
C ASN A 61 -6.46 -22.30 78.81
N LYS A 62 -6.68 -21.00 79.11
CA LYS A 62 -7.01 -20.56 80.48
C LYS A 62 -8.52 -20.38 80.65
N THR A 63 -9.02 -20.68 81.85
CA THR A 63 -10.42 -20.45 82.25
C THR A 63 -10.45 -19.35 83.32
N PRO A 64 -11.22 -18.26 83.14
CA PRO A 64 -12.11 -17.98 82.01
C PRO A 64 -11.35 -17.67 80.72
N MET A 65 -11.92 -18.06 79.58
CA MET A 65 -11.40 -17.69 78.26
C MET A 65 -11.64 -16.20 78.04
N GLU A 66 -10.60 -15.46 77.65
CA GLU A 66 -10.69 -14.04 77.35
C GLU A 66 -10.52 -13.79 75.86
N THR A 67 -11.49 -13.06 75.28
CA THR A 67 -11.36 -12.52 73.93
C THR A 67 -10.73 -11.14 74.02
N VAL A 68 -9.69 -10.92 73.23
CA VAL A 68 -8.98 -9.65 73.15
C VAL A 68 -9.39 -8.90 71.88
N GLY A 69 -9.39 -7.57 71.97
CA GLY A 69 -9.62 -6.74 70.80
C GLY A 69 -8.44 -6.84 69.85
N PHE A 70 -8.66 -6.61 68.56
CA PHE A 70 -7.59 -6.50 67.57
C PHE A 70 -7.97 -5.48 66.49
N TRP A 71 -6.97 -4.98 65.77
CA TRP A 71 -7.16 -4.36 64.45
C TRP A 71 -6.17 -4.98 63.45
N LYS A 72 -6.52 -4.94 62.17
CA LYS A 72 -5.67 -5.43 61.08
C LYS A 72 -5.15 -4.25 60.28
N TRP A 73 -3.87 -4.28 59.91
CA TRP A 73 -3.29 -3.38 58.93
C TRP A 73 -2.33 -4.14 58.04
N GLY A 74 -2.61 -4.14 56.74
CA GLY A 74 -1.91 -5.03 55.80
C GLY A 74 -2.00 -6.47 56.28
N ASP A 75 -0.85 -7.14 56.35
CA ASP A 75 -0.72 -8.53 56.76
C ASP A 75 -0.39 -8.69 58.25
N THR A 76 -0.61 -7.66 59.06
CA THR A 76 -0.33 -7.69 60.50
C THR A 76 -1.59 -7.49 61.31
N LEU A 77 -1.79 -8.38 62.29
CA LEU A 77 -2.88 -8.33 63.26
C LEU A 77 -2.36 -7.77 64.59
N PHE A 78 -2.79 -6.58 64.97
CA PHE A 78 -2.37 -5.92 66.20
C PHE A 78 -3.37 -6.19 67.32
N ILE A 79 -2.90 -6.70 68.45
CA ILE A 79 -3.75 -6.93 69.63
C ILE A 79 -3.95 -5.62 70.39
N VAL A 80 -5.19 -5.32 70.74
CA VAL A 80 -5.59 -4.11 71.46
C VAL A 80 -6.00 -4.46 72.88
N VAL A 81 -5.53 -3.64 73.81
CA VAL A 81 -6.02 -3.65 75.20
C VAL A 81 -7.51 -3.34 75.22
N LYS A 82 -8.29 -4.18 75.93
CA LYS A 82 -9.72 -3.93 76.15
C LYS A 82 -9.91 -2.51 76.71
N ALA A 83 -10.88 -1.77 76.16
CA ALA A 83 -11.22 -0.42 76.59
C ALA A 83 -11.64 -0.41 78.07
N GLY A 84 -10.67 -0.23 78.96
CA GLY A 84 -10.83 -0.37 80.41
C GLY A 84 -9.55 -0.15 81.22
N GLY A 85 -8.44 0.22 80.58
CA GLY A 85 -7.19 0.60 81.26
C GLY A 85 -6.35 -0.57 81.79
N GLY A 86 -6.50 -1.77 81.23
CA GLY A 86 -5.61 -2.90 81.55
C GLY A 86 -4.20 -2.70 80.97
N THR A 87 -3.20 -3.37 81.54
CA THR A 87 -1.90 -3.50 80.89
C THR A 87 -2.07 -4.33 79.60
N PRO A 88 -1.41 -3.98 78.48
CA PRO A 88 -1.42 -4.83 77.30
C PRO A 88 -1.01 -6.26 77.64
N PRO A 89 -1.60 -7.25 76.94
CA PRO A 89 -1.19 -8.64 77.10
C PRO A 89 0.31 -8.77 76.83
N ASN A 90 1.08 -9.22 77.82
CA ASN A 90 2.49 -9.48 77.64
C ASN A 90 2.66 -10.82 76.92
N LEU A 91 2.60 -10.77 75.58
CA LEU A 91 2.91 -11.92 74.75
C LEU A 91 4.39 -12.28 74.93
N VAL A 92 4.66 -13.45 75.47
CA VAL A 92 6.01 -14.02 75.52
C VAL A 92 6.23 -14.96 74.35
N GLU A 93 7.48 -15.29 74.05
CA GLU A 93 7.80 -16.36 73.11
C GLU A 93 7.11 -17.67 73.55
N GLU A 94 6.59 -18.43 72.59
CA GLU A 94 5.77 -19.64 72.81
C GLU A 94 4.33 -19.43 73.34
N ASP A 95 3.87 -18.18 73.54
CA ASP A 95 2.45 -17.95 73.81
C ASP A 95 1.57 -18.32 72.61
N GLU A 96 0.59 -19.18 72.85
CA GLU A 96 -0.40 -19.55 71.84
C GLU A 96 -1.50 -18.49 71.73
N ILE A 97 -1.90 -18.20 70.49
CA ILE A 97 -3.02 -17.32 70.16
C ILE A 97 -3.95 -18.07 69.21
N ARG A 98 -5.25 -18.07 69.51
CA ARG A 98 -6.27 -18.64 68.62
C ARG A 98 -6.98 -17.52 67.87
N VAL A 99 -6.91 -17.58 66.54
CA VAL A 99 -7.62 -16.66 65.64
C VAL A 99 -8.85 -17.37 65.09
N TYR A 100 -10.04 -16.86 65.43
CA TYR A 100 -11.31 -17.38 64.93
C TYR A 100 -11.73 -16.63 63.66
N TYR A 101 -12.15 -17.37 62.63
CA TYR A 101 -12.62 -16.87 61.34
C TYR A 101 -13.88 -17.64 60.88
N HIS A 102 -14.62 -17.11 59.90
CA HIS A 102 -16.03 -17.50 59.64
C HIS A 102 -16.22 -18.90 59.03
N GLY A 103 -15.18 -19.58 58.56
CA GLY A 103 -15.31 -20.94 58.01
C GLY A 103 -13.99 -21.55 57.54
N GLU A 104 -13.93 -22.88 57.46
CA GLU A 104 -12.75 -23.63 56.99
C GLU A 104 -12.41 -23.27 55.54
N TYR A 105 -11.26 -22.64 55.32
CA TYR A 105 -10.68 -22.45 54.00
C TYR A 105 -9.95 -23.74 53.60
N THR A 106 -10.49 -24.46 52.61
CA THR A 106 -9.78 -25.54 51.93
C THR A 106 -9.40 -25.07 50.54
N ALA A 107 -8.08 -24.99 50.29
CA ALA A 107 -7.57 -24.75 48.95
C ALA A 107 -8.07 -25.88 48.01
N PRO A 108 -8.51 -25.56 46.77
CA PRO A 108 -8.92 -26.58 45.82
C PRO A 108 -7.75 -27.54 45.56
N THR A 109 -8.01 -28.84 45.67
CA THR A 109 -7.07 -29.89 45.28
C THR A 109 -7.66 -30.67 44.11
N ASP A 110 -6.85 -31.43 43.39
CA ASP A 110 -7.31 -32.29 42.28
C ASP A 110 -8.40 -33.31 42.69
N SER A 111 -8.58 -33.53 43.99
CA SER A 111 -9.52 -34.50 44.56
C SER A 111 -10.68 -33.88 45.35
N VAL A 112 -10.65 -32.58 45.63
CA VAL A 112 -11.68 -31.88 46.43
C VAL A 112 -11.94 -30.52 45.81
N ALA A 113 -13.17 -30.31 45.33
CA ALA A 113 -13.62 -29.00 44.88
C ALA A 113 -13.47 -28.00 46.03
N GLY A 114 -12.71 -26.92 45.82
CA GLY A 114 -12.53 -25.89 46.83
C GLY A 114 -13.89 -25.33 47.26
N ASN A 115 -14.04 -25.00 48.54
CA ASN A 115 -15.25 -24.40 49.10
C ASN A 115 -15.42 -22.92 48.71
N PHE A 116 -15.13 -22.57 47.46
CA PHE A 116 -15.63 -21.30 46.93
C PHE A 116 -17.15 -21.40 46.89
N PRO A 117 -17.87 -20.42 47.46
CA PRO A 117 -19.30 -20.41 47.36
C PRO A 117 -19.73 -20.51 45.90
N VAL A 118 -20.60 -21.47 45.57
CA VAL A 118 -20.99 -21.81 44.18
C VAL A 118 -21.41 -20.57 43.37
N TYR A 119 -21.93 -19.53 44.04
CA TYR A 119 -22.30 -18.26 43.41
C TYR A 119 -21.12 -17.46 42.84
N PHE A 120 -19.91 -17.57 43.38
CA PHE A 120 -18.73 -16.89 42.82
C PHE A 120 -18.31 -17.49 41.48
N HIS A 121 -18.58 -18.78 41.27
CA HIS A 121 -18.29 -19.45 40.00
C HIS A 121 -19.08 -18.79 38.85
N GLU A 122 -20.37 -18.54 39.06
CA GLU A 122 -21.23 -17.91 38.05
C GLU A 122 -20.77 -16.48 37.73
N ILE A 123 -20.43 -15.69 38.76
CA ILE A 123 -19.92 -14.33 38.62
C ILE A 123 -18.62 -14.33 37.81
N MET A 124 -17.66 -15.20 38.17
CA MET A 124 -16.39 -15.30 37.45
C MET A 124 -16.59 -15.73 36.00
N ILE A 125 -17.43 -16.74 35.72
CA ILE A 125 -17.71 -17.17 34.35
C ILE A 125 -18.29 -16.02 33.53
N LYS A 126 -19.33 -15.32 34.04
CA LYS A 126 -19.97 -14.22 33.31
C LYS A 126 -18.98 -13.09 33.03
N GLY A 127 -18.17 -12.71 34.02
CA GLY A 127 -17.13 -11.70 33.87
C GLY A 127 -16.08 -12.10 32.83
N VAL A 128 -15.52 -13.31 32.93
CA VAL A 128 -14.51 -13.81 31.99
C VAL A 128 -15.06 -13.89 30.57
N VAL A 129 -16.29 -14.36 30.39
CA VAL A 129 -16.92 -14.43 29.05
C VAL A 129 -17.13 -13.02 28.47
N ALA A 130 -17.61 -12.06 29.27
CA ALA A 130 -17.78 -10.68 28.81
C ALA A 130 -16.46 -10.05 28.34
N TYR A 131 -15.39 -10.17 29.14
CA TYR A 131 -14.06 -9.66 28.75
C TYR A 131 -13.46 -10.41 27.55
N ALA A 132 -13.68 -11.73 27.43
CA ALA A 132 -13.27 -12.49 26.25
C ALA A 132 -13.94 -11.98 24.98
N LEU A 133 -15.24 -11.64 25.04
CA LEU A 133 -15.97 -11.05 23.92
C LEU A 133 -15.47 -9.64 23.57
N PHE A 134 -15.17 -8.79 24.56
CA PHE A 134 -14.53 -7.49 24.32
C PHE A 134 -13.17 -7.63 23.61
N MET A 135 -12.34 -8.59 24.04
CA MET A 135 -11.06 -8.86 23.38
C MET A 135 -11.26 -9.34 21.93
N LYS A 136 -12.23 -10.24 21.70
CA LYS A 136 -12.56 -10.71 20.34
C LYS A 136 -13.08 -9.61 19.43
N ALA A 137 -13.95 -8.73 19.93
CA ALA A 137 -14.40 -7.56 19.16
C ALA A 137 -13.24 -6.65 18.77
N ARG A 138 -12.30 -6.41 19.69
CA ARG A 138 -11.08 -5.64 19.40
C ARG A 138 -10.20 -6.32 18.34
N GLU A 139 -10.03 -7.64 18.40
CA GLU A 139 -9.30 -8.39 17.36
C GLU A 139 -9.95 -8.20 15.98
N GLN A 140 -11.29 -8.29 15.89
CA GLN A 140 -12.00 -8.07 14.62
C GLN A 140 -11.83 -6.64 14.09
N ASN A 141 -11.91 -5.62 14.96
CA ASN A 141 -11.63 -4.24 14.56
C ASN A 141 -10.20 -4.05 14.04
N LEU A 142 -9.21 -4.69 14.67
CA LEU A 142 -7.82 -4.63 14.19
C LEU A 142 -7.64 -5.33 12.83
N GLN A 143 -8.34 -6.43 12.60
CA GLN A 143 -8.36 -7.09 11.29
C GLN A 143 -8.98 -6.19 10.22
N ALA A 144 -10.13 -5.57 10.51
CA ALA A 144 -10.77 -4.61 9.60
C ALA A 144 -9.83 -3.44 9.25
N LEU A 145 -9.10 -2.88 10.22
CA LEU A 145 -8.10 -1.83 9.95
C LEU A 145 -6.97 -2.31 9.05
N THR A 146 -6.50 -3.55 9.24
CA THR A 146 -5.45 -4.16 8.41
C THR A 146 -5.92 -4.35 6.95
N ASP A 147 -7.18 -4.77 6.77
CA ASP A 147 -7.79 -4.91 5.45
C ASP A 147 -7.96 -3.53 4.77
N LEU A 148 -8.39 -2.50 5.50
CA LEU A 148 -8.48 -1.13 4.99
C LEU A 148 -7.11 -0.55 4.58
N ASP A 149 -6.05 -0.81 5.35
CA ASP A 149 -4.68 -0.42 4.97
C ASP A 149 -4.20 -1.14 3.70
N SER A 150 -4.60 -2.40 3.53
CA SER A 150 -4.32 -3.18 2.31
C SER A 150 -5.09 -2.61 1.10
N ALA A 151 -6.37 -2.25 1.28
CA ALA A 151 -7.16 -1.55 0.29
C ALA A 151 -6.52 -0.21 -0.12
N ARG A 152 -6.08 0.61 0.85
CA ARG A 152 -5.37 1.87 0.59
C ARG A 152 -4.09 1.65 -0.22
N THR A 153 -3.34 0.60 0.08
CA THR A 153 -2.11 0.25 -0.65
C THR A 153 -2.40 -0.08 -2.12
N ASN A 154 -3.50 -0.78 -2.42
CA ASN A 154 -3.91 -1.05 -3.80
C ASN A 154 -4.38 0.22 -4.53
N ILE A 155 -5.12 1.11 -3.87
CA ILE A 155 -5.51 2.42 -4.43
C ILE A 155 -4.27 3.25 -4.78
N ALA A 156 -3.25 3.26 -3.92
CA ALA A 156 -2.00 3.95 -4.19
C ALA A 156 -1.25 3.39 -5.42
N LYS A 157 -1.34 2.08 -5.67
CA LYS A 157 -0.78 1.48 -6.90
C LYS A 157 -1.55 1.92 -8.15
N ILE A 158 -2.89 1.99 -8.08
CA ILE A 158 -3.72 2.49 -9.17
C ILE A 158 -3.33 3.93 -9.52
N ASP A 159 -3.18 4.79 -8.51
CA ASP A 159 -2.76 6.19 -8.69
C ASP A 159 -1.35 6.29 -9.29
N GLY A 160 -0.40 5.49 -8.78
CA GLY A 160 0.95 5.42 -9.35
C GLY A 160 0.99 5.00 -10.83
N ASP A 161 0.10 4.09 -11.24
CA ASP A 161 -0.01 3.65 -12.64
C ASP A 161 -0.65 4.70 -13.56
N ALA A 162 -1.44 5.64 -13.03
CA ALA A 162 -2.10 6.67 -13.84
C ALA A 162 -1.08 7.55 -14.60
N GLY A 163 0.01 7.96 -13.93
CA GLY A 163 1.08 8.74 -14.57
C GLY A 163 1.82 7.97 -15.67
N ALA A 164 2.05 6.67 -15.46
CA ALA A 164 2.68 5.81 -16.45
C ALA A 164 1.76 5.58 -17.68
N LEU A 165 0.45 5.41 -17.47
CA LEU A 165 -0.55 5.35 -18.53
C LEU A 165 -0.57 6.61 -19.39
N THR A 166 -0.60 7.80 -18.75
CA THR A 166 -0.55 9.08 -19.49
C THR A 166 0.74 9.21 -20.31
N THR A 167 1.87 8.80 -19.73
CA THR A 167 3.17 8.84 -20.43
C THR A 167 3.20 7.90 -21.64
N ALA A 168 2.74 6.65 -21.49
CA ALA A 168 2.69 5.68 -22.58
C ALA A 168 1.73 6.11 -23.70
N ALA A 169 0.55 6.66 -23.34
CA ALA A 169 -0.39 7.18 -24.32
C ALA A 169 0.18 8.39 -25.09
N ALA A 170 0.88 9.31 -24.42
CA ALA A 170 1.55 10.43 -25.07
C ALA A 170 2.67 9.97 -26.02
N ALA A 171 3.43 8.95 -25.63
CA ALA A 171 4.46 8.34 -26.48
C ALA A 171 3.85 7.66 -27.73
N ALA A 172 2.71 6.97 -27.57
CA ALA A 172 1.97 6.38 -28.69
C ALA A 172 1.51 7.46 -29.68
N ASN A 173 0.88 8.53 -29.19
CA ASN A 173 0.44 9.66 -30.02
C ASN A 173 1.62 10.29 -30.76
N THR A 174 2.74 10.53 -30.07
CA THR A 174 3.95 11.07 -30.71
C THR A 174 4.46 10.16 -31.83
N ALA A 175 4.45 8.83 -31.63
CA ALA A 175 4.85 7.87 -32.66
C ALA A 175 3.91 7.91 -33.88
N PHE A 176 2.60 8.04 -33.67
CA PHE A 176 1.63 8.16 -34.76
C PHE A 176 1.70 9.51 -35.48
N ASP A 177 1.87 10.63 -34.76
CA ASP A 177 2.05 11.96 -35.35
C ASP A 177 3.31 12.01 -36.22
N LEU A 178 4.38 11.37 -35.74
CA LEU A 178 5.60 11.17 -36.51
C LEU A 178 5.36 10.29 -37.74
N ALA A 179 4.56 9.22 -37.63
CA ALA A 179 4.21 8.39 -38.79
C ALA A 179 3.41 9.20 -39.83
N VAL A 180 2.43 9.99 -39.40
CA VAL A 180 1.64 10.90 -40.25
C VAL A 180 2.55 11.94 -40.92
N THR A 181 3.46 12.55 -40.17
CA THR A 181 4.43 13.52 -40.70
C THR A 181 5.30 12.89 -41.81
N ASP A 182 5.74 11.65 -41.63
CA ASP A 182 6.50 10.95 -42.66
C ASP A 182 5.64 10.56 -43.87
N ILE A 183 4.37 10.19 -43.69
CA ILE A 183 3.41 10.00 -44.79
C ILE A 183 3.21 11.31 -45.57
N LEU A 184 3.05 12.44 -44.88
CA LEU A 184 2.92 13.75 -45.53
C LEU A 184 4.17 14.16 -46.29
N LYS A 185 5.37 13.71 -45.87
CA LYS A 185 6.58 13.84 -46.70
C LYS A 185 6.50 12.97 -47.94
N VAL A 186 5.88 11.78 -47.91
CA VAL A 186 5.58 11.03 -49.14
C VAL A 186 4.55 11.77 -49.97
N GLU A 187 3.54 12.40 -49.41
CA GLU A 187 2.56 13.12 -50.22
C GLU A 187 3.18 14.36 -50.87
N GLY A 188 3.90 15.18 -50.10
CA GLY A 188 4.56 16.39 -50.60
C GLY A 188 5.83 16.12 -51.40
N SER A 189 6.61 15.09 -51.06
CA SER A 189 7.85 14.71 -51.73
C SER A 189 7.74 13.46 -52.58
N ALA A 190 6.58 12.83 -52.73
CA ALA A 190 6.29 11.79 -53.73
C ALA A 190 5.17 12.19 -54.69
N GLY A 191 4.34 13.18 -54.37
CA GLY A 191 3.51 13.84 -55.39
C GLY A 191 4.37 14.32 -56.56
N GLU A 192 5.44 15.08 -56.27
CA GLU A 192 6.38 15.51 -57.31
C GLU A 192 7.13 14.34 -57.98
N PRO A 193 7.85 13.44 -57.29
CA PRO A 193 8.62 12.41 -57.99
C PRO A 193 7.79 11.27 -58.62
N VAL A 194 6.55 11.04 -58.19
CA VAL A 194 5.62 10.13 -58.90
C VAL A 194 5.05 10.83 -60.13
N ASP A 195 4.67 12.11 -60.04
CA ASP A 195 4.27 12.90 -61.21
C ASP A 195 5.43 13.11 -62.19
N ASP A 196 6.66 13.29 -61.69
CA ASP A 196 7.89 13.38 -62.49
C ASP A 196 8.20 12.03 -63.13
N ALA A 197 8.01 10.91 -62.41
CA ALA A 197 8.18 9.58 -62.99
C ALA A 197 7.12 9.30 -64.06
N LEU A 198 5.86 9.71 -63.85
CA LEU A 198 4.79 9.64 -64.84
C LEU A 198 5.07 10.53 -66.05
N THR A 199 5.55 11.75 -65.81
CA THR A 199 5.97 12.71 -66.84
C THR A 199 7.14 12.16 -67.63
N ALA A 200 8.16 11.61 -66.94
CA ALA A 200 9.31 10.94 -67.53
C ALA A 200 8.87 9.74 -68.37
N LEU A 201 7.97 8.88 -67.88
CA LEU A 201 7.39 7.77 -68.65
C LEU A 201 6.59 8.26 -69.87
N GLY A 202 5.84 9.36 -69.73
CA GLY A 202 5.17 10.02 -70.85
C GLY A 202 6.16 10.54 -71.89
N LEU A 203 7.28 11.10 -71.45
CA LEU A 203 8.39 11.53 -72.32
C LEU A 203 9.08 10.33 -72.97
N VAL A 204 9.21 9.19 -72.29
CA VAL A 204 9.75 7.96 -72.90
C VAL A 204 8.89 7.52 -74.09
N ALA A 205 7.56 7.55 -73.96
CA ALA A 205 6.66 7.23 -75.07
C ALA A 205 6.82 8.22 -76.24
N ALA A 206 6.97 9.52 -75.94
CA ALA A 206 7.22 10.54 -76.96
C ALA A 206 8.60 10.37 -77.65
N GLU A 207 9.66 10.11 -76.88
CA GLU A 207 11.01 9.87 -77.40
C GLU A 207 11.09 8.59 -78.23
N ALA A 208 10.35 7.53 -77.86
CA ALA A 208 10.27 6.31 -78.65
C ALA A 208 9.66 6.55 -80.04
N LEU A 209 8.67 7.44 -80.16
CA LEU A 209 8.12 7.84 -81.45
C LEU A 209 9.16 8.58 -82.30
N LEU A 210 9.97 9.45 -81.68
CA LEU A 210 11.02 10.20 -82.37
C LEU A 210 12.19 9.29 -82.80
N ILE A 211 12.54 8.29 -82.00
CA ILE A 211 13.50 7.24 -82.38
C ILE A 211 12.99 6.48 -83.60
N ASN A 212 11.72 6.05 -83.59
CA ASN A 212 11.13 5.35 -84.72
C ASN A 212 11.13 6.24 -85.98
N ALA A 213 10.77 7.52 -85.85
CA ALA A 213 10.81 8.47 -86.98
C ALA A 213 12.24 8.66 -87.54
N ALA A 214 13.26 8.75 -86.68
CA ALA A 214 14.65 8.85 -87.12
C ALA A 214 15.12 7.56 -87.82
N LEU A 215 14.71 6.40 -87.32
CA LEU A 215 14.99 5.11 -87.97
C LEU A 215 14.23 4.94 -89.30
N ASP A 216 12.99 5.44 -89.38
CA ASP A 216 12.21 5.46 -90.61
C ASP A 216 12.88 6.33 -91.67
N HIS A 217 13.46 7.48 -91.30
CA HIS A 217 14.26 8.29 -92.23
C HIS A 217 15.53 7.56 -92.70
N VAL A 218 16.21 6.82 -91.82
CA VAL A 218 17.35 5.97 -92.22
C VAL A 218 16.89 4.91 -93.21
N LEU A 219 15.76 4.25 -92.95
CA LEU A 219 15.18 3.24 -93.81
C LEU A 219 14.74 3.83 -95.15
N GLU A 220 14.10 5.00 -95.15
CA GLU A 220 13.70 5.73 -96.34
C GLU A 220 14.92 6.14 -97.18
N GLU A 221 15.99 6.62 -96.57
CA GLU A 221 17.22 6.95 -97.28
C GLU A 221 17.87 5.71 -97.89
N LEU A 222 17.90 4.58 -97.16
CA LEU A 222 18.40 3.30 -97.66
C LEU A 222 17.52 2.73 -98.79
N LEU A 223 16.20 2.79 -98.63
CA LEU A 223 15.24 2.30 -99.61
C LEU A 223 15.17 3.22 -100.83
N THR A 224 15.34 4.52 -100.70
CA THR A 224 15.37 5.46 -101.84
C THR A 224 16.69 5.37 -102.58
N ALA A 225 17.80 5.20 -101.87
CA ALA A 225 19.07 4.81 -102.48
C ALA A 225 18.97 3.44 -103.17
N GLY A 226 18.17 2.52 -102.63
CA GLY A 226 17.90 1.21 -103.21
C GLY A 226 16.81 1.18 -104.29
N SER A 227 15.84 2.10 -104.31
CA SER A 227 14.67 2.07 -105.20
C SER A 227 14.81 3.02 -106.40
N GLN A 228 15.77 3.95 -106.35
CA GLN A 228 16.37 4.49 -107.57
C GLN A 228 17.21 3.42 -108.32
N SER A 229 17.23 2.17 -107.86
CA SER A 229 17.59 0.99 -108.67
C SER A 229 16.39 0.33 -109.38
N GLY A 230 15.26 1.03 -109.51
CA GLY A 230 14.31 0.74 -110.59
C GLY A 230 14.95 0.84 -111.98
N ASP A 231 16.12 1.47 -112.04
CA ASP A 231 17.17 1.17 -112.99
C ASP A 231 18.02 0.03 -112.39
N ASP A 232 17.80 -1.22 -112.82
CA ASP A 232 18.60 -2.38 -112.40
C ASP A 232 20.11 -2.06 -112.39
N ALA A 233 20.95 -2.81 -111.69
CA ALA A 233 22.40 -2.72 -111.88
C ALA A 233 22.80 -2.79 -113.38
N ASP A 234 21.97 -3.44 -114.21
CA ASP A 234 22.01 -3.44 -115.66
C ASP A 234 21.65 -2.09 -116.32
N GLU A 235 20.73 -1.30 -115.77
CA GLU A 235 20.46 0.06 -116.25
C GLU A 235 21.49 1.07 -115.75
N TYR A 236 22.13 0.89 -114.60
CA TYR A 236 23.35 1.63 -114.25
C TYR A 236 24.56 1.24 -115.11
N LEU A 237 24.67 -0.01 -115.54
CA LEU A 237 25.65 -0.44 -116.55
C LEU A 237 25.30 0.08 -117.95
N ASN A 238 24.03 0.08 -118.36
CA ASN A 238 23.59 0.58 -119.68
C ASN A 238 23.58 2.12 -119.77
N LYS A 239 23.15 2.82 -118.71
CA LYS A 239 23.35 4.27 -118.57
C LYS A 239 24.82 4.56 -118.37
N GLY A 240 25.57 3.73 -117.64
CA GLY A 240 27.03 3.82 -117.53
C GLY A 240 27.75 3.70 -118.88
N ASP A 241 27.34 2.80 -119.77
CA ASP A 241 27.88 2.63 -121.13
C ASP A 241 27.44 3.77 -122.08
N ALA A 242 26.19 4.23 -121.96
CA ALA A 242 25.70 5.42 -122.68
C ALA A 242 26.37 6.72 -122.17
N PHE A 243 26.73 6.78 -120.89
CA PHE A 243 27.34 7.92 -120.23
C PHE A 243 28.87 7.92 -120.35
N LEU A 244 29.53 6.76 -120.40
CA LEU A 244 30.93 6.63 -120.84
C LEU A 244 31.11 7.16 -122.26
N ASN A 245 30.12 6.96 -123.13
CA ASN A 245 30.09 7.57 -124.45
C ASN A 245 29.74 9.08 -124.43
N ALA A 246 28.98 9.58 -123.44
CA ALA A 246 28.71 11.02 -123.27
C ALA A 246 29.85 11.80 -122.56
N ILE A 247 30.63 11.14 -121.70
CA ILE A 247 31.80 11.66 -120.98
C ILE A 247 32.93 12.05 -121.94
N ASN A 248 32.99 11.45 -123.13
CA ASN A 248 33.90 11.94 -124.19
C ASN A 248 33.54 13.35 -124.69
N THR A 249 32.42 13.94 -124.25
CA THR A 249 31.99 15.29 -124.65
C THR A 249 31.51 16.22 -123.53
N GLY A 250 31.54 15.82 -122.25
CA GLY A 250 31.05 16.67 -121.15
C GLY A 250 31.68 16.42 -119.78
N GLY A 251 32.76 17.14 -119.48
CA GLY A 251 33.16 17.54 -118.11
C GLY A 251 33.88 16.50 -117.23
N PRO A 252 35.15 16.75 -116.81
CA PRO A 252 35.84 15.91 -115.82
C PRO A 252 35.25 16.15 -114.41
N GLY A 253 34.51 15.19 -113.84
CA GLY A 253 34.05 15.30 -112.44
C GLY A 253 32.96 14.33 -111.94
N VAL A 254 32.16 13.75 -112.84
CA VAL A 254 30.90 13.06 -112.47
C VAL A 254 31.04 11.88 -111.47
N PRO A 255 32.03 10.96 -111.60
CA PRO A 255 32.19 9.87 -110.63
C PRO A 255 32.52 10.37 -109.22
N LEU A 256 33.25 11.48 -109.12
CA LEU A 256 33.61 12.08 -107.83
C LEU A 256 32.37 12.68 -107.15
N GLU A 257 31.47 13.29 -107.93
CA GLU A 257 30.20 13.85 -107.42
C GLU A 257 29.27 12.75 -106.88
N HIS A 258 29.19 11.58 -107.54
CA HIS A 258 28.42 10.45 -107.03
C HIS A 258 28.98 9.88 -105.72
N VAL A 259 30.30 9.75 -105.59
CA VAL A 259 30.94 9.32 -104.34
C VAL A 259 30.70 10.34 -103.23
N GLN A 260 30.79 11.64 -103.54
CA GLN A 260 30.49 12.71 -102.58
C GLN A 260 29.02 12.68 -102.13
N PHE A 261 28.09 12.41 -103.04
CA PHE A 261 26.67 12.26 -102.72
C PHE A 261 26.40 11.03 -101.84
N ALA A 262 26.96 9.87 -102.18
CA ALA A 262 26.83 8.66 -101.37
C ALA A 262 27.43 8.85 -99.97
N LEU A 263 28.59 9.52 -99.87
CA LEU A 263 29.21 9.87 -98.60
C LEU A 263 28.31 10.80 -97.77
N ALA A 264 27.70 11.81 -98.39
CA ALA A 264 26.76 12.71 -97.72
C ALA A 264 25.53 11.96 -97.18
N LYS A 265 24.98 11.01 -97.94
CA LYS A 265 23.87 10.16 -97.48
C LYS A 265 24.26 9.27 -96.29
N VAL A 266 25.45 8.67 -96.32
CA VAL A 266 25.96 7.88 -95.19
C VAL A 266 26.16 8.77 -93.96
N GLN A 267 26.68 9.99 -94.12
CA GLN A 267 26.83 10.95 -93.02
C GLN A 267 25.47 11.38 -92.43
N MET A 268 24.45 11.59 -93.28
CA MET A 268 23.08 11.86 -92.82
C MET A 268 22.50 10.67 -92.04
N ALA A 269 22.60 9.45 -92.57
CA ALA A 269 22.15 8.25 -91.86
C ALA A 269 22.88 8.05 -90.53
N GLN A 270 24.19 8.28 -90.49
CA GLN A 270 24.96 8.26 -89.24
C GLN A 270 24.49 9.32 -88.25
N THR A 271 24.11 10.51 -88.72
CA THR A 271 23.57 11.58 -87.87
C THR A 271 22.26 11.16 -87.22
N TRP A 272 21.33 10.58 -87.99
CA TRP A 272 20.07 10.05 -87.46
C TRP A 272 20.26 8.89 -86.47
N VAL A 273 21.22 7.99 -86.74
CA VAL A 273 21.57 6.92 -85.79
C VAL A 273 22.14 7.47 -84.49
N GLN A 274 23.01 8.50 -84.54
CA GLN A 274 23.54 9.15 -83.34
C GLN A 274 22.44 9.89 -82.56
N GLU A 275 21.49 10.52 -83.25
CA GLU A 275 20.32 11.11 -82.61
C GLU A 275 19.48 10.05 -81.89
N ALA A 276 19.14 8.96 -82.57
CA ALA A 276 18.39 7.85 -81.99
C ALA A 276 19.10 7.25 -80.76
N LEU A 277 20.43 7.11 -80.83
CA LEU A 277 21.24 6.64 -79.71
C LEU A 277 21.21 7.63 -78.52
N GLY A 278 21.32 8.93 -78.78
CA GLY A 278 21.23 9.97 -77.75
C GLY A 278 19.86 10.00 -77.06
N ARG A 279 18.77 9.84 -77.84
CA ARG A 279 17.40 9.72 -77.30
C ARG A 279 17.23 8.44 -76.46
N ALA A 280 17.79 7.32 -76.91
CA ALA A 280 17.77 6.07 -76.12
C ALA A 280 18.53 6.21 -74.78
N GLN A 281 19.66 6.90 -74.76
CA GLN A 281 20.39 7.22 -73.52
C GLN A 281 19.57 8.14 -72.60
N HIS A 282 18.88 9.13 -73.16
CA HIS A 282 17.98 10.00 -72.39
C HIS A 282 16.83 9.21 -71.74
N VAL A 283 16.19 8.30 -72.49
CA VAL A 283 15.17 7.38 -71.95
C VAL A 283 15.73 6.52 -70.81
N GLN A 284 16.95 6.00 -70.93
CA GLN A 284 17.58 5.22 -69.85
C GLN A 284 17.80 6.07 -68.59
N ALA A 285 18.20 7.34 -68.74
CA ALA A 285 18.36 8.26 -67.61
C ALA A 285 17.01 8.54 -66.91
N LEU A 286 15.94 8.77 -67.68
CA LEU A 286 14.59 8.96 -67.16
C LEU A 286 14.09 7.74 -66.37
N VAL A 287 14.31 6.52 -66.89
CA VAL A 287 13.95 5.28 -66.20
C VAL A 287 14.77 5.09 -64.91
N ALA A 288 16.06 5.41 -64.93
CA ALA A 288 16.91 5.34 -63.74
C ALA A 288 16.44 6.31 -62.65
N GLN A 289 16.05 7.53 -63.02
CA GLN A 289 15.47 8.52 -62.10
C GLN A 289 14.13 8.03 -61.51
N ALA A 290 13.23 7.49 -62.34
CA ALA A 290 11.97 6.92 -61.87
C ALA A 290 12.19 5.78 -60.85
N ASN A 291 13.15 4.89 -61.09
CA ASN A 291 13.51 3.82 -60.16
C ASN A 291 14.06 4.36 -58.83
N ALA A 292 14.88 5.41 -58.86
CA ALA A 292 15.40 6.05 -57.65
C ALA A 292 14.26 6.65 -56.79
N ASN A 293 13.29 7.30 -57.43
CA ASN A 293 12.12 7.86 -56.78
C ASN A 293 11.26 6.79 -56.08
N VAL A 294 11.02 5.66 -56.76
CA VAL A 294 10.28 4.52 -56.17
C VAL A 294 11.01 3.95 -54.94
N ALA A 295 12.34 3.85 -55.00
CA ALA A 295 13.15 3.36 -53.87
C ALA A 295 13.05 4.29 -52.63
N VAL A 296 13.02 5.61 -52.83
CA VAL A 296 12.81 6.58 -51.74
C VAL A 296 11.43 6.41 -51.11
N GLY A 297 10.38 6.24 -51.92
CA GLY A 297 9.02 5.98 -51.43
C GLY A 297 8.93 4.71 -50.57
N GLN A 298 9.58 3.63 -51.00
CA GLN A 298 9.64 2.38 -50.22
C GLN A 298 10.37 2.56 -48.88
N LEU A 299 11.47 3.33 -48.85
CA LEU A 299 12.19 3.61 -47.61
C LEU A 299 11.29 4.35 -46.59
N ILE A 300 10.53 5.34 -47.05
CA ILE A 300 9.63 6.08 -46.15
C ILE A 300 8.49 5.19 -45.65
N LEU A 301 7.89 4.35 -46.50
CA LEU A 301 6.89 3.37 -46.06
C LEU A 301 7.43 2.42 -44.98
N ASN A 302 8.68 1.96 -45.10
CA ASN A 302 9.31 1.15 -44.06
C ASN A 302 9.50 1.93 -42.74
N MET A 303 9.85 3.21 -42.79
CA MET A 303 9.93 4.06 -41.58
C MET A 303 8.55 4.23 -40.93
N VAL A 304 7.52 4.50 -41.72
CA VAL A 304 6.13 4.61 -41.25
C VAL A 304 5.68 3.32 -40.57
N GLN A 305 5.94 2.16 -41.18
CA GLN A 305 5.65 0.85 -40.57
C GLN A 305 6.38 0.66 -39.23
N GLY A 306 7.65 1.07 -39.13
CA GLY A 306 8.40 1.03 -37.88
C GLY A 306 7.81 1.92 -36.78
N ARG A 307 7.38 3.14 -37.12
CA ARG A 307 6.72 4.07 -36.18
C ARG A 307 5.36 3.58 -35.73
N VAL A 308 4.54 3.07 -36.65
CA VAL A 308 3.24 2.45 -36.34
C VAL A 308 3.44 1.24 -35.43
N SER A 309 4.42 0.38 -35.71
CA SER A 309 4.75 -0.76 -34.85
C SER A 309 5.17 -0.33 -33.44
N THR A 310 5.96 0.74 -33.32
CA THR A 310 6.34 1.34 -32.03
C THR A 310 5.12 1.88 -31.27
N GLY A 311 4.23 2.61 -31.96
CA GLY A 311 2.98 3.11 -31.40
C GLY A 311 2.08 1.99 -30.88
N ILE A 312 1.94 0.89 -31.65
CA ILE A 312 1.21 -0.32 -31.22
C ILE A 312 1.85 -0.93 -29.96
N GLY A 313 3.18 -0.91 -29.85
CA GLY A 313 3.89 -1.35 -28.64
C GLY A 313 3.45 -0.59 -27.39
N PHE A 314 3.38 0.75 -27.46
CA PHE A 314 2.89 1.58 -26.37
C PHE A 314 1.40 1.36 -26.06
N ILE A 315 0.56 1.13 -27.08
CA ILE A 315 -0.86 0.77 -26.86
C ILE A 315 -0.98 -0.54 -26.07
N ARG A 316 -0.19 -1.57 -26.41
CA ARG A 316 -0.19 -2.83 -25.66
C ARG A 316 0.27 -2.65 -24.21
N GLU A 317 1.21 -1.76 -23.96
CA GLU A 317 1.60 -1.40 -22.58
C GLU A 317 0.43 -0.74 -21.83
N VAL A 318 -0.28 0.19 -22.47
CA VAL A 318 -1.49 0.82 -21.91
C VAL A 318 -2.55 -0.23 -21.58
N GLU A 319 -2.84 -1.17 -22.49
CA GLU A 319 -3.79 -2.26 -22.25
C GLU A 319 -3.38 -3.15 -21.07
N ALA A 320 -2.09 -3.50 -20.97
CA ALA A 320 -1.57 -4.30 -19.86
C ALA A 320 -1.70 -3.57 -18.51
N ARG A 321 -1.43 -2.26 -18.47
CA ARG A 321 -1.60 -1.42 -17.27
C ARG A 321 -3.05 -1.27 -16.86
N ILE A 322 -3.97 -1.08 -17.81
CA ILE A 322 -5.43 -1.06 -17.55
C ILE A 322 -5.88 -2.40 -16.93
N ALA A 323 -5.42 -3.52 -17.48
CA ALA A 323 -5.74 -4.85 -16.94
C ALA A 323 -5.22 -5.02 -15.50
N ALA A 324 -4.01 -4.53 -15.20
CA ALA A 324 -3.47 -4.54 -13.84
C ALA A 324 -4.29 -3.66 -12.87
N GLN A 325 -4.69 -2.45 -13.29
CA GLN A 325 -5.57 -1.59 -12.49
C GLN A 325 -6.90 -2.26 -12.17
N GLN A 326 -7.52 -2.96 -13.13
CA GLN A 326 -8.76 -3.71 -12.89
C GLN A 326 -8.58 -4.80 -11.83
N GLN A 327 -7.44 -5.47 -11.79
CA GLN A 327 -7.13 -6.45 -10.74
C GLN A 327 -7.01 -5.78 -9.37
N TYR A 328 -6.33 -4.62 -9.27
CA TYR A 328 -6.22 -3.88 -8.02
C TYR A 328 -7.57 -3.35 -7.51
N VAL A 329 -8.47 -2.92 -8.41
CA VAL A 329 -9.84 -2.54 -8.04
C VAL A 329 -10.58 -3.73 -7.43
N GLN A 330 -10.58 -4.89 -8.10
CA GLN A 330 -11.23 -6.10 -7.58
C GLN A 330 -10.65 -6.56 -6.23
N MET A 331 -9.33 -6.42 -6.03
CA MET A 331 -8.71 -6.72 -4.73
C MET A 331 -9.11 -5.72 -3.65
N THR A 332 -9.15 -4.43 -3.98
CA THR A 332 -9.63 -3.36 -3.07
C THR A 332 -11.05 -3.64 -2.61
N ASP A 333 -11.96 -3.97 -3.53
CA ASP A 333 -13.36 -4.28 -3.20
C ASP A 333 -13.48 -5.48 -2.25
N ARG A 334 -12.66 -6.52 -2.44
CA ARG A 334 -12.63 -7.68 -1.53
C ARG A 334 -12.19 -7.31 -0.13
N PHE A 335 -11.17 -6.46 0.01
CA PHE A 335 -10.71 -5.99 1.32
C PHE A 335 -11.74 -5.08 1.99
N LEU A 336 -12.43 -4.22 1.24
CA LEU A 336 -13.51 -3.39 1.78
C LEU A 336 -14.66 -4.24 2.32
N LEU A 337 -15.14 -5.22 1.53
CA LEU A 337 -16.20 -6.14 1.95
C LEU A 337 -15.79 -7.01 3.16
N SER A 338 -14.51 -7.37 3.24
CA SER A 338 -13.96 -8.11 4.39
C SER A 338 -13.97 -7.24 5.65
N ALA A 339 -13.45 -6.00 5.55
CA ALA A 339 -13.43 -5.04 6.65
C ALA A 339 -14.84 -4.69 7.16
N GLU A 340 -15.81 -4.50 6.26
CA GLU A 340 -17.22 -4.27 6.63
C GLU A 340 -17.79 -5.44 7.44
N ARG A 341 -17.54 -6.68 6.99
CA ARG A 341 -18.00 -7.88 7.71
C ARG A 341 -17.38 -7.97 9.11
N ASP A 342 -16.08 -7.71 9.23
CA ASP A 342 -15.38 -7.78 10.50
C ASP A 342 -15.85 -6.68 11.47
N GLN A 343 -16.17 -5.49 10.97
CA GLN A 343 -16.81 -4.43 11.75
C GLN A 343 -18.21 -4.83 12.25
N GLU A 344 -19.05 -5.38 11.37
CA GLU A 344 -20.38 -5.87 11.79
C GLU A 344 -20.27 -6.97 12.86
N LEU A 345 -19.32 -7.89 12.71
CA LEU A 345 -19.07 -8.93 13.70
C LEU A 345 -18.56 -8.35 15.02
N SER A 346 -17.63 -7.38 14.97
CA SER A 346 -17.16 -6.65 16.14
C SER A 346 -18.33 -6.00 16.90
N ASP A 347 -19.22 -5.30 16.20
CA ASP A 347 -20.36 -4.61 16.82
C ASP A 347 -21.31 -5.59 17.52
N ARG A 348 -21.61 -6.73 16.89
CA ARG A 348 -22.41 -7.79 17.53
C ARG A 348 -21.73 -8.34 18.79
N LEU A 349 -20.42 -8.57 18.72
CA LEU A 349 -19.64 -9.04 19.88
C LEU A 349 -19.61 -8.00 21.01
N LEU A 350 -19.54 -6.70 20.69
CA LEU A 350 -19.59 -5.63 21.69
C LEU A 350 -20.94 -5.53 22.38
N ILE A 351 -22.04 -5.71 21.64
CA ILE A 351 -23.39 -5.73 22.22
C ILE A 351 -23.53 -6.90 23.22
N ASP A 352 -23.19 -8.12 22.80
CA ASP A 352 -23.24 -9.31 23.68
C ASP A 352 -22.28 -9.16 24.89
N ALA A 353 -21.08 -8.61 24.66
CA ALA A 353 -20.13 -8.34 25.74
C ALA A 353 -20.70 -7.37 26.78
N ARG A 354 -21.36 -6.29 26.36
CA ARG A 354 -21.97 -5.30 27.26
C ARG A 354 -23.12 -5.90 28.05
N GLU A 355 -24.02 -6.64 27.39
CA GLU A 355 -25.15 -7.31 28.08
C GLU A 355 -24.65 -8.25 29.18
N ARG A 356 -23.63 -9.06 28.89
CA ARG A 356 -23.04 -9.99 29.88
C ARG A 356 -22.25 -9.28 30.98
N HIS A 357 -21.57 -8.19 30.63
CA HIS A 357 -20.84 -7.37 31.58
C HIS A 357 -21.79 -6.67 32.56
N ASP A 358 -22.90 -6.12 32.06
CA ASP A 358 -23.92 -5.48 32.89
C ASP A 358 -24.59 -6.51 33.82
N ASP A 359 -24.89 -7.72 33.33
CA ASP A 359 -25.37 -8.83 34.14
C ASP A 359 -24.34 -9.22 35.24
N TYR A 360 -23.07 -9.35 34.87
CA TYR A 360 -21.98 -9.57 35.82
C TYR A 360 -21.93 -8.50 36.92
N TRP A 361 -22.00 -7.21 36.56
CA TRP A 361 -21.96 -6.10 37.52
C TRP A 361 -23.20 -6.00 38.39
N ASN A 362 -24.37 -6.29 37.84
CA ASN A 362 -25.62 -6.32 38.59
C ASN A 362 -25.56 -7.39 39.68
N ILE A 363 -25.10 -8.60 39.34
CA ILE A 363 -24.91 -9.69 40.33
C ILE A 363 -23.87 -9.28 41.37
N LEU A 364 -22.72 -8.74 40.95
CA LEU A 364 -21.68 -8.32 41.88
C LEU A 364 -22.19 -7.25 42.86
N THR A 365 -22.92 -6.25 42.36
CA THR A 365 -23.43 -5.13 43.16
C THR A 365 -24.53 -5.55 44.14
N ASP A 366 -25.52 -6.32 43.68
CA ASP A 366 -26.59 -6.87 44.54
C ASP A 366 -25.98 -7.70 45.70
N ARG A 367 -24.95 -8.50 45.41
CA ARG A 367 -24.31 -9.33 46.43
C ARG A 367 -23.42 -8.55 47.38
N VAL A 368 -22.73 -7.51 46.94
CA VAL A 368 -22.03 -6.59 47.84
C VAL A 368 -23.03 -5.93 48.81
N GLN A 369 -24.24 -5.60 48.34
CA GLN A 369 -25.29 -5.08 49.22
C GLN A 369 -25.78 -6.11 50.23
N GLN A 370 -25.88 -7.39 49.86
CA GLN A 370 -26.25 -8.49 50.77
C GLN A 370 -25.14 -8.86 51.77
N ALA A 371 -23.87 -8.80 51.35
CA ALA A 371 -22.70 -9.13 52.18
C ALA A 371 -22.33 -8.02 53.16
N ARG A 372 -22.79 -6.77 52.94
CA ARG A 372 -22.75 -5.76 53.99
C ARG A 372 -23.56 -6.31 55.16
N PRO A 373 -22.94 -6.55 56.34
CA PRO A 373 -23.71 -6.93 57.50
C PRO A 373 -24.80 -5.88 57.62
N HIS A 374 -26.05 -6.33 57.77
CA HIS A 374 -27.14 -5.48 58.21
C HIS A 374 -26.78 -5.04 59.64
N GLY A 375 -25.78 -4.17 59.74
CA GLY A 375 -25.29 -3.56 60.94
C GLY A 375 -26.43 -2.69 61.38
N ARG A 376 -27.31 -3.31 62.17
CA ARG A 376 -28.29 -2.72 63.05
C ARG A 376 -28.47 -1.25 62.72
N SER A 377 -29.26 -0.98 61.70
CA SER A 377 -30.08 0.24 61.66
C SER A 377 -31.12 0.12 62.78
N ALA A 378 -30.67 -0.08 64.01
CA ALA A 378 -31.33 0.53 65.14
C ALA A 378 -31.16 2.02 64.84
N SER A 379 -32.13 2.56 64.10
CA SER A 379 -32.47 3.96 64.15
C SER A 379 -32.61 4.28 65.64
N PHE A 380 -31.53 4.74 66.25
CA PHE A 380 -31.60 5.56 67.43
C PHE A 380 -32.38 6.77 66.93
N GLN A 381 -33.70 6.74 67.10
CA GLN A 381 -34.55 7.90 66.99
C GLN A 381 -34.05 8.87 68.05
N TYR A 382 -33.01 9.63 67.73
CA TYR A 382 -32.89 10.96 68.27
C TYR A 382 -34.11 11.69 67.73
N GLN A 383 -35.16 11.77 68.54
CA GLN A 383 -36.14 12.84 68.41
C GLN A 383 -35.32 14.14 68.40
N PRO A 384 -35.24 14.87 67.28
CA PRO A 384 -34.70 16.21 67.34
C PRO A 384 -35.69 17.02 68.16
N ALA A 385 -35.24 17.51 69.32
CA ALA A 385 -35.94 18.54 70.04
C ALA A 385 -36.07 19.75 69.10
N PHE A 386 -37.29 19.89 68.57
CA PHE A 386 -37.95 21.11 68.17
C PHE A 386 -37.10 22.39 68.34
N THR A 387 -36.50 22.88 67.26
CA THR A 387 -36.22 24.31 67.08
C THR A 387 -36.31 24.61 65.59
N GLY A 388 -37.38 25.32 65.23
CA GLY A 388 -37.71 25.62 63.85
C GLY A 388 -36.72 26.58 63.20
N ARG A 389 -36.56 26.47 61.88
CA ARG A 389 -36.24 27.61 61.04
C ARG A 389 -36.64 27.41 59.58
N SER A 390 -37.52 28.32 59.17
CA SER A 390 -37.93 28.77 57.84
C SER A 390 -37.41 28.05 56.59
N THR A 391 -38.39 27.56 55.85
CA THR A 391 -38.48 27.49 54.39
C THR A 391 -37.77 28.67 53.70
N PHE A 392 -36.80 28.36 52.83
CA PHE A 392 -36.41 29.25 51.74
C PHE A 392 -36.39 28.42 50.45
N MET A 393 -37.44 28.59 49.65
CA MET A 393 -37.50 28.15 48.26
C MET A 393 -36.56 29.03 47.43
N ALA A 394 -35.58 28.43 46.77
CA ALA A 394 -34.89 29.06 45.65
C ALA A 394 -35.08 28.16 44.42
N GLN A 395 -36.03 28.56 43.60
CA GLN A 395 -36.33 28.04 42.28
C GLN A 395 -35.24 28.59 41.33
N LEU A 396 -34.37 27.72 40.82
CA LEU A 396 -33.40 28.06 39.77
C LEU A 396 -33.80 27.31 38.50
N THR A 397 -34.63 27.97 37.70
CA THR A 397 -34.79 27.71 36.28
C THR A 397 -33.60 28.34 35.55
N GLY A 398 -32.81 27.52 34.87
CA GLY A 398 -31.78 27.95 33.94
C GLY A 398 -31.97 27.20 32.63
N ASP A 399 -32.75 27.81 31.73
CA ASP A 399 -32.67 27.65 30.28
C ASP A 399 -31.25 28.06 29.84
N GLU A 400 -30.52 27.20 29.13
CA GLU A 400 -29.56 27.66 28.13
C GLU A 400 -29.57 26.72 26.91
N SER A 401 -29.56 27.40 25.76
CA SER A 401 -29.64 27.02 24.36
C SER A 401 -28.54 26.11 23.84
#